data_AF-A0A1X7HU89-F1
#
_entry.id   AF-A0A1X7HU89-F1
#
_cell.length_a   1.000
_cell.length_b   1.000
_cell.length_c   1.000
_cell.angle_alpha   90.00
_cell.angle_beta   90.00
_cell.angle_gamma   90.00
#
_symmetry.space_group_name_H-M   'P 1'
#
loop_
_entity.id
_entity.type
_entity.pdbx_description
1 polymer ?
#
loop_
_entity_poly.entity_id
_entity_poly.type
_entity_poly.pdbx_seq_one_letter_code
_entity_poly.pdbx_strand_id
1 'polypeptide(L)'
;MQHLRRDKRVQLMARIVSLSSAAGPVRKGPLSPGAASGIELIFGTRRVAPTAVRRIAGGFQADLRADALLALLDLTFQGPAQVEMLGCGMDLRPLEVTEIEMHGNSTTVTLLCAGEAPLLN
;
A
#
# COMPACT_ATOMS: atom_id res chain seq x y z
N MET A 1 3.21 16.30 22.05
CA MET A 1 2.36 15.77 20.95
C MET A 1 2.97 14.53 20.29
N GLN A 2 3.16 13.43 21.03
CA GLN A 2 3.71 12.16 20.48
C GLN A 2 2.80 10.94 20.75
N HIS A 3 1.74 11.09 21.55
CA HIS A 3 0.86 9.99 21.94
C HIS A 3 -0.16 9.57 20.86
N LEU A 4 -0.56 10.48 19.96
CA LEU A 4 -1.62 10.22 18.98
C LEU A 4 -1.19 9.34 17.78
N ARG A 5 0.12 9.23 17.51
CA ARG A 5 0.65 8.41 16.40
C ARG A 5 0.82 6.92 16.76
N ARG A 6 0.86 6.57 18.07
CA ARG A 6 0.91 5.17 18.52
C ARG A 6 -0.43 4.46 18.35
N ASP A 7 -1.53 5.19 18.41
CA ASP A 7 -2.90 4.65 18.36
C ASP A 7 -3.26 4.03 17.00
N LYS A 8 -2.96 4.73 15.90
CA LYS A 8 -3.20 4.25 14.53
C LYS A 8 -2.46 2.93 14.21
N ARG A 9 -1.26 2.74 14.75
CA ARG A 9 -0.47 1.52 14.55
C ARG A 9 -1.11 0.32 15.24
N VAL A 10 -1.55 0.49 16.48
CA VAL A 10 -2.24 -0.58 17.22
C VAL A 10 -3.56 -0.92 16.51
N GLN A 11 -4.23 0.07 15.93
CA GLN A 11 -5.46 -0.13 15.16
C GLN A 11 -5.24 -0.87 13.84
N LEU A 12 -4.15 -0.58 13.11
CA LEU A 12 -3.76 -1.32 11.91
C LEU A 12 -3.39 -2.78 12.26
N MET A 13 -2.65 -2.99 13.35
CA MET A 13 -2.33 -4.33 13.86
C MET A 13 -3.56 -5.14 14.25
N ALA A 14 -4.54 -4.52 14.92
CA ALA A 14 -5.78 -5.18 15.33
C ALA A 14 -6.64 -5.63 14.13
N ARG A 15 -6.60 -4.88 13.01
CA ARG A 15 -7.35 -5.23 11.79
C ARG A 15 -6.69 -6.34 10.97
N ILE A 16 -5.36 -6.40 10.91
CA ILE A 16 -4.64 -7.45 10.17
C ILE A 16 -4.87 -8.85 10.80
N VAL A 17 -4.92 -8.95 12.14
CA VAL A 17 -5.05 -10.24 12.84
C VAL A 17 -6.44 -10.87 12.70
N SER A 18 -7.50 -10.08 12.43
CA SER A 18 -8.88 -10.58 12.45
C SER A 18 -9.34 -11.29 11.15
N LEU A 19 -8.54 -11.29 10.08
CA LEU A 19 -8.96 -11.80 8.76
C LEU A 19 -8.36 -13.18 8.37
N SER A 20 -7.54 -13.79 9.23
CA SER A 20 -6.79 -15.02 8.88
C SER A 20 -7.59 -16.33 8.94
N SER A 21 -8.87 -16.33 9.32
CA SER A 21 -9.60 -17.57 9.69
C SER A 21 -10.43 -18.25 8.59
N ALA A 22 -10.37 -17.82 7.32
CA ALA A 22 -11.20 -18.44 6.27
C ALA A 22 -10.45 -18.62 4.94
N ALA A 23 -9.59 -19.64 4.86
CA ALA A 23 -8.91 -20.02 3.62
C ALA A 23 -9.48 -21.35 3.08
N GLY A 24 -10.31 -21.27 2.03
CA GLY A 24 -10.67 -22.40 1.16
C GLY A 24 -9.69 -22.56 -0.02
N PRO A 25 -9.75 -23.67 -0.78
CA PRO A 25 -8.73 -24.01 -1.77
C PRO A 25 -8.77 -23.09 -3.00
N VAL A 26 -7.57 -22.63 -3.37
CA VAL A 26 -7.27 -21.66 -4.44
C VAL A 26 -7.50 -22.27 -5.83
N ARG A 27 -8.35 -21.62 -6.65
CA ARG A 27 -8.44 -21.88 -8.09
C ARG A 27 -7.67 -20.78 -8.85
N LYS A 28 -6.63 -21.18 -9.59
CA LYS A 28 -5.85 -20.30 -10.47
C LYS A 28 -6.68 -19.92 -11.71
N GLY A 29 -7.23 -18.71 -11.74
CA GLY A 29 -7.72 -18.08 -12.96
C GLY A 29 -6.58 -17.43 -13.76
N PRO A 30 -6.74 -17.21 -15.07
CA PRO A 30 -5.67 -16.67 -15.91
C PRO A 30 -5.32 -15.22 -15.52
N LEU A 31 -4.02 -14.94 -15.40
CA LEU A 31 -3.48 -13.60 -15.18
C LEU A 31 -3.60 -12.80 -16.48
N SER A 32 -4.40 -11.74 -16.48
CA SER A 32 -4.36 -10.72 -17.54
C SER A 32 -3.04 -9.94 -17.45
N PRO A 33 -2.21 -9.89 -18.52
CA PRO A 33 -1.03 -9.06 -18.55
C PRO A 33 -1.45 -7.65 -18.98
N GLY A 34 -1.75 -6.82 -17.99
CA GLY A 34 -1.95 -5.38 -18.15
C GLY A 34 -1.17 -4.67 -17.06
N ALA A 35 0.15 -4.76 -17.09
CA ALA A 35 0.99 -3.90 -16.27
C ALA A 35 0.65 -2.45 -16.64
N ALA A 36 0.09 -1.70 -15.70
CA ALA A 36 -0.03 -0.26 -15.83
C ALA A 36 1.40 0.30 -15.88
N SER A 37 1.97 0.40 -17.08
CA SER A 37 3.31 0.95 -17.31
C SER A 37 3.24 2.46 -17.06
N GLY A 38 3.45 2.87 -15.82
CA GLY A 38 3.57 4.28 -15.47
C GLY A 38 3.31 4.63 -14.00
N ILE A 39 2.80 3.71 -13.17
CA ILE A 39 2.59 3.98 -11.75
C ILE A 39 3.45 3.04 -10.92
N GLU A 40 4.28 3.61 -10.06
CA GLU A 40 5.10 2.86 -9.11
C GLU A 40 4.88 3.39 -7.70
N LEU A 41 4.89 2.48 -6.73
CA LEU A 41 5.00 2.81 -5.32
C LEU A 41 6.45 2.59 -4.88
N ILE A 42 6.97 3.52 -4.09
CA ILE A 42 8.31 3.45 -3.55
C ILE A 42 8.19 3.18 -2.06
N PHE A 43 8.72 2.03 -1.64
CA PHE A 43 8.77 1.57 -0.26
C PHE A 43 10.22 1.65 0.21
N GLY A 44 10.60 2.78 0.84
CA GLY A 44 11.99 3.07 1.14
C GLY A 44 12.84 3.12 -0.14
N THR A 45 13.75 2.17 -0.34
CA THR A 45 14.60 2.08 -1.54
C THR A 45 14.02 1.17 -2.64
N ARG A 46 12.87 0.53 -2.40
CA ARG A 46 12.31 -0.47 -3.31
C ARG A 46 11.16 0.11 -4.12
N ARG A 47 11.25 0.02 -5.43
CA ARG A 47 10.14 0.33 -6.35
C ARG A 47 9.29 -0.91 -6.57
N VAL A 48 7.98 -0.75 -6.51
CA VAL A 48 7.02 -1.80 -6.80
C VAL A 48 5.93 -1.29 -7.72
N ALA A 49 5.56 -2.13 -8.69
CA ALA A 49 4.42 -1.88 -9.55
C ALA A 49 3.17 -2.51 -8.90
N PRO A 50 2.16 -1.72 -8.47
CA PRO A 50 0.88 -2.26 -8.08
C PRO A 50 0.17 -2.90 -9.29
N THR A 51 -0.65 -3.92 -9.04
CA THR A 51 -1.40 -4.58 -10.13
C THR A 51 -2.59 -3.74 -10.60
N ALA A 52 -3.12 -2.88 -9.74
CA ALA A 52 -4.13 -1.90 -10.07
C ALA A 52 -4.00 -0.70 -9.12
N VAL A 53 -4.36 0.49 -9.62
CA VAL A 53 -4.42 1.71 -8.81
C VAL A 53 -5.71 2.46 -9.14
N ARG A 54 -6.40 2.91 -8.10
CA ARG A 54 -7.61 3.73 -8.19
C ARG A 54 -7.46 4.96 -7.33
N ARG A 55 -7.76 6.14 -7.89
CA ARG A 55 -7.79 7.38 -7.11
C ARG A 55 -9.04 7.44 -6.22
N ILE A 56 -8.88 7.91 -5.00
CA ILE A 56 -9.97 8.15 -4.03
C ILE A 56 -9.86 9.57 -3.47
N ALA A 57 -10.82 9.97 -2.64
CA ALA A 57 -10.74 11.23 -1.93
C ALA A 57 -9.48 11.26 -1.02
N GLY A 58 -8.58 12.20 -1.27
CA GLY A 58 -7.37 12.39 -0.47
C GLY A 58 -6.22 11.40 -0.74
N GLY A 59 -6.35 10.47 -1.69
CA GLY A 59 -5.33 9.45 -1.90
C GLY A 59 -5.66 8.41 -2.97
N PHE A 60 -5.21 7.18 -2.75
CA PHE A 60 -5.29 6.07 -3.68
C PHE A 60 -5.60 4.74 -2.97
N GLN A 61 -6.22 3.84 -3.72
CA GLN A 61 -6.24 2.41 -3.42
C GLN A 61 -5.32 1.71 -4.41
N ALA A 62 -4.49 0.81 -3.91
CA ALA A 62 -3.58 0.01 -4.72
C ALA A 62 -3.76 -1.47 -4.41
N ASP A 63 -3.87 -2.27 -5.47
CA ASP A 63 -3.87 -3.72 -5.34
C ASP A 63 -2.42 -4.21 -5.37
N LEU A 64 -2.00 -4.86 -4.29
CA LEU A 64 -0.67 -5.45 -4.15
C LEU A 64 -0.76 -6.97 -4.14
N ARG A 65 0.27 -7.61 -4.70
CA ARG A 65 0.42 -9.07 -4.71
C ARG A 65 1.85 -9.46 -4.39
N ALA A 66 2.00 -10.64 -3.79
CA ALA A 66 3.27 -11.31 -3.56
C ALA A 66 4.35 -10.36 -3.02
N ASP A 67 5.44 -10.19 -3.76
CA ASP A 67 6.62 -9.42 -3.35
C ASP A 67 6.32 -7.95 -3.03
N ALA A 68 5.34 -7.33 -3.71
CA ALA A 68 4.96 -5.95 -3.43
C ALA A 68 4.27 -5.84 -2.07
N LEU A 69 3.42 -6.81 -1.72
CA LEU A 69 2.78 -6.86 -0.41
C LEU A 69 3.80 -7.15 0.71
N LEU A 70 4.71 -8.10 0.49
CA LEU A 70 5.75 -8.41 1.47
C LEU A 70 6.65 -7.19 1.74
N ALA A 71 7.07 -6.49 0.69
CA ALA A 71 7.85 -5.26 0.83
C ALA A 71 7.13 -4.17 1.63
N LEU A 72 5.81 -4.01 1.41
CA LEU A 72 5.00 -3.09 2.20
C LEU A 72 4.96 -3.50 3.68
N LEU A 73 4.68 -4.78 3.94
CA LEU A 73 4.58 -5.28 5.31
C LEU A 73 5.91 -5.08 6.04
N ASP A 74 7.03 -5.50 5.46
CA ASP A 74 8.36 -5.30 6.02
C ASP A 74 8.62 -3.83 6.39
N LEU A 75 8.30 -2.90 5.48
CA LEU A 75 8.43 -1.47 5.73
C LEU A 75 7.54 -1.00 6.90
N THR A 76 6.28 -1.43 6.94
CA THR A 76 5.33 -1.03 8.00
C THR A 76 5.73 -1.54 9.38
N PHE A 77 6.39 -2.70 9.46
CA PHE A 77 6.86 -3.29 10.71
C PHE A 77 8.21 -2.73 11.20
N GLN A 78 9.04 -2.19 10.30
CA GLN A 78 10.39 -1.69 10.64
C GLN A 78 10.44 -0.29 11.25
N GLY A 79 9.41 0.54 11.08
CA GLY A 79 9.51 1.94 11.51
C GLY A 79 8.50 2.86 10.84
N PRO A 80 8.66 4.19 10.95
CA PRO A 80 7.80 5.13 10.23
C PRO A 80 7.95 4.88 8.73
N ALA A 81 6.99 4.15 8.15
CA ALA A 81 6.95 3.82 6.74
C ALA A 81 6.65 5.08 5.92
N GLN A 82 7.60 5.51 5.10
CA GLN A 82 7.33 6.47 4.03
C GLN A 82 7.08 5.68 2.76
N VAL A 83 5.85 5.79 2.26
CA VAL A 83 5.47 5.32 0.94
C VAL A 83 5.43 6.54 0.04
N GLU A 84 6.04 6.46 -1.13
CA GLU A 84 5.92 7.51 -2.15
C GLU A 84 5.26 6.94 -3.41
N MET A 85 4.63 7.80 -4.20
CA MET A 85 4.10 7.42 -5.51
C MET A 85 4.82 8.19 -6.61
N LEU A 86 5.22 7.45 -7.64
CA LEU A 86 5.74 7.98 -8.89
C LEU A 86 4.71 7.68 -10.01
N GLY A 87 4.29 8.72 -10.73
CA GLY A 87 3.29 8.63 -11.80
C GLY A 87 1.96 9.32 -11.46
N CYS A 88 0.96 9.23 -12.34
CA CYS A 88 -0.33 9.92 -12.19
C CYS A 88 -0.24 11.46 -12.02
N GLY A 89 0.80 12.09 -12.56
CA GLY A 89 1.05 13.53 -12.37
C GLY A 89 1.48 13.88 -10.94
N MET A 90 1.97 12.89 -10.19
CA MET A 90 2.59 13.09 -8.88
C MET A 90 4.05 12.60 -8.93
N ASP A 91 4.97 13.49 -8.61
CA ASP A 91 6.37 13.16 -8.44
C ASP A 91 6.67 12.99 -6.96
N LEU A 92 6.93 11.74 -6.55
CA LEU A 92 7.42 11.37 -5.21
C LEU A 92 6.58 11.90 -4.06
N ARG A 93 5.25 11.94 -4.23
CA ARG A 93 4.37 12.47 -3.18
C ARG A 93 4.33 11.52 -1.98
N PRO A 94 4.51 12.01 -0.73
CA PRO A 94 4.42 11.19 0.47
C PRO A 94 3.00 10.67 0.72
N LEU A 95 2.91 9.37 1.01
CA LEU A 95 1.69 8.63 1.31
C LEU A 95 1.82 7.91 2.67
N GLU A 96 0.71 7.86 3.41
CA GLU A 96 0.53 7.06 4.62
C GLU A 96 -0.37 5.87 4.32
N VAL A 97 0.04 4.67 4.75
CA VAL A 97 -0.81 3.48 4.72
C VAL A 97 -1.83 3.60 5.85
N THR A 98 -3.11 3.68 5.51
CA THR A 98 -4.18 3.81 6.50
C THR A 98 -5.02 2.56 6.66
N GLU A 99 -5.04 1.69 5.64
CA GLU A 99 -5.81 0.46 5.65
C GLU A 99 -5.17 -0.60 4.74
N ILE A 100 -5.22 -1.85 5.17
CA ILE A 100 -4.85 -3.02 4.39
C ILE A 100 -6.01 -4.00 4.50
N GLU A 101 -6.65 -4.30 3.38
CA GLU A 101 -7.73 -5.27 3.27
C GLU A 101 -7.24 -6.49 2.49
N MET A 102 -7.30 -7.67 3.11
CA MET A 102 -6.91 -8.93 2.48
C MET A 102 -8.15 -9.76 2.18
N HIS A 103 -8.37 -10.07 0.90
CA HIS A 103 -9.49 -10.89 0.42
C HIS A 103 -8.97 -12.01 -0.50
N GLY A 104 -8.71 -13.18 0.08
CA GLY A 104 -8.24 -14.35 -0.68
C GLY A 104 -6.91 -14.08 -1.38
N ASN A 105 -6.93 -13.92 -2.71
CA ASN A 105 -5.72 -13.61 -3.50
C ASN A 105 -5.47 -12.11 -3.72
N SER A 106 -6.38 -11.26 -3.24
CA SER A 106 -6.30 -9.82 -3.43
C SER A 106 -5.90 -9.16 -2.12
N THR A 107 -5.04 -8.15 -2.21
CA THR A 107 -4.77 -7.26 -1.09
C THR A 107 -4.88 -5.83 -1.56
N THR A 108 -5.87 -5.14 -1.02
CA THR A 108 -6.13 -3.73 -1.32
C THR A 108 -5.52 -2.89 -0.22
N VAL A 109 -4.71 -1.91 -0.61
CA VAL A 109 -4.06 -1.00 0.33
C VAL A 109 -4.58 0.41 0.09
N THR A 110 -5.08 1.05 1.14
CA THR A 110 -5.49 2.45 1.11
C THR A 110 -4.32 3.33 1.54
N LEU A 111 -3.97 4.28 0.66
CA LEU A 111 -2.84 5.20 0.78
C LEU A 111 -3.36 6.64 0.76
N LEU A 112 -3.20 7.40 1.84
CA LEU A 112 -3.60 8.81 1.91
C LEU A 112 -2.41 9.74 1.78
N CYS A 113 -2.61 10.89 1.13
CA CYS A 113 -1.55 11.90 0.99
C CYS A 113 -1.18 12.46 2.36
N ALA A 114 0.10 12.34 2.72
CA ALA A 114 0.61 12.73 4.03
C ALA A 114 1.29 14.11 4.06
N GLY A 115 1.39 14.77 2.90
CA GLY A 115 2.02 16.08 2.76
C GLY A 115 2.12 16.54 1.30
N GLU A 116 2.85 17.64 1.12
CA GLU A 116 3.24 18.13 -0.20
C GLU A 116 4.32 17.24 -0.81
N ALA A 117 4.38 17.20 -2.15
CA ALA A 117 5.49 16.55 -2.83
C ALA A 117 6.79 17.33 -2.55
N PRO A 118 7.95 16.66 -2.43
CA PRO A 118 9.23 17.35 -2.35
C PRO A 118 9.39 18.25 -3.59
N LEU A 119 9.70 19.53 -3.37
CA LEU A 119 10.11 20.40 -4.47
C LEU A 119 11.45 19.88 -5.01
N LEU A 120 11.49 19.50 -6.29
CA LEU A 120 12.73 19.23 -7.00
C LEU A 120 13.45 20.57 -7.20
N ASN A 121 14.56 20.74 -6.49
CA ASN A 121 15.46 21.89 -6.59
C ASN A 121 16.56 21.67 -7.62
#